data_AF-A0A9R1BB01-F1
#
_entry.id   AF-A0A9R1BB01-F1
#
_cell.length_a   1.000
_cell.length_b   1.000
_cell.length_c   1.000
_cell.angle_alpha   90.00
_cell.angle_beta   90.00
_cell.angle_gamma   90.00
#
_symmetry.space_group_name_H-M   'P 1'
#
loop_
_entity.id
_entity.type
_entity.pdbx_description
1 polymer ?
#
loop_
_entity_poly.entity_id
_entity_poly.type
_entity_poly.pdbx_seq_one_letter_code
_entity_poly.pdbx_strand_id
1 'polypeptide(L)'
;MADAPLYKQRRKYTRELHDVHLHGNHKLHVLCTSKGKDVDKMLSTFRRKLGGMPVKLVAKDRTMELDKFMMNDEYTFVGFAIEGDKSKLKVSGLEINSNNYIDIQVEWRDPYNKTKFDSLADVAGRMIDIHYHDMKKKINRKEDHTLWGFCPLPNKLIKYAAIDAFTTYESWRIIYDVIMGLDKAKRDKEEMKKKNKAVIQYNN
;
A
#
# COMPACT_ATOMS: atom_id res chain seq x y z
N MET A 1 -19.85 -28.04 -29.79
CA MET A 1 -19.17 -27.90 -28.49
C MET A 1 -17.79 -27.35 -28.78
N ALA A 2 -17.55 -26.07 -28.49
CA ALA A 2 -16.28 -25.42 -28.79
C ALA A 2 -15.39 -25.45 -27.54
N ASP A 3 -14.18 -25.99 -27.71
CA ASP A 3 -13.17 -26.13 -26.67
C ASP A 3 -12.76 -24.78 -26.09
N ALA A 4 -12.83 -24.67 -24.76
CA ALA A 4 -12.34 -23.51 -24.02
C ALA A 4 -10.81 -23.45 -24.07
N PRO A 5 -10.19 -22.31 -24.45
CA PRO A 5 -8.73 -22.23 -24.55
C PRO A 5 -8.07 -22.14 -23.17
N LEU A 6 -7.38 -23.21 -22.77
CA LEU A 6 -6.05 -23.25 -22.10
C LEU A 6 -5.71 -22.20 -21.00
N TYR A 7 -6.63 -21.77 -20.13
CA TYR A 7 -6.32 -20.76 -19.09
C TYR A 7 -5.74 -21.29 -17.76
N LYS A 8 -5.37 -22.58 -17.66
CA LYS A 8 -4.94 -23.20 -16.37
C LYS A 8 -3.58 -23.89 -16.38
N GLN A 9 -2.68 -23.57 -17.31
CA GLN A 9 -1.31 -24.01 -17.15
C GLN A 9 -0.62 -23.12 -16.09
N ARG A 10 -0.28 -23.70 -14.92
CA ARG A 10 0.63 -23.11 -13.91
C ARG A 10 2.01 -22.88 -14.53
N ARG A 11 2.12 -21.93 -15.46
CA ARG A 11 3.39 -21.56 -16.05
C ARG A 11 4.17 -20.79 -15.00
N LYS A 12 5.36 -21.30 -14.66
CA LYS A 12 6.32 -20.53 -13.86
C LYS A 12 6.68 -19.29 -14.66
N TYR A 13 6.38 -18.11 -14.13
CA TYR A 13 6.75 -16.85 -14.74
C TYR A 13 7.41 -15.94 -13.72
N THR A 14 8.35 -15.13 -14.20
CA THR A 14 8.93 -14.00 -13.49
C THR A 14 9.05 -12.88 -14.51
N ARG A 15 8.48 -11.72 -14.22
CA ARG A 15 8.72 -10.47 -14.95
C ARG A 15 9.30 -9.45 -13.97
N GLU A 16 10.33 -8.78 -14.41
CA GLU A 16 11.02 -7.76 -13.64
C GLU A 16 10.99 -6.47 -14.46
N LEU A 17 10.49 -5.40 -13.86
CA LEU A 17 10.46 -4.07 -14.44
C LEU A 17 11.34 -3.17 -13.58
N HIS A 18 12.48 -2.78 -14.15
CA HIS A 18 13.33 -1.74 -13.57
C HIS A 18 12.81 -0.38 -14.01
N ASP A 19 13.07 0.63 -13.17
CA ASP A 19 12.80 2.03 -13.48
C ASP A 19 11.36 2.28 -13.94
N VAL A 20 10.37 1.70 -13.25
CA VAL A 20 8.99 2.11 -13.44
C VAL A 20 8.89 3.55 -12.95
N HIS A 21 8.80 4.48 -13.90
CA HIS A 21 8.81 5.90 -13.65
C HIS A 21 7.53 6.30 -12.92
N LEU A 22 7.71 6.89 -11.75
CA LEU A 22 6.66 7.60 -11.03
C LEU A 22 6.71 9.08 -11.41
N HIS A 23 5.77 9.87 -10.93
CA HIS A 23 5.87 11.31 -11.08
C HIS A 23 7.09 11.84 -10.30
N GLY A 24 7.78 12.84 -10.85
CA GLY A 24 9.06 13.34 -10.33
C GLY A 24 10.24 12.38 -10.62
N ASN A 25 11.21 12.33 -9.70
CA ASN A 25 12.44 11.53 -9.85
C ASN A 25 12.35 10.12 -9.22
N HIS A 26 11.17 9.72 -8.75
CA HIS A 26 10.98 8.43 -8.11
C HIS A 26 10.89 7.30 -9.14
N LYS A 27 11.52 6.17 -8.83
CA LYS A 27 11.53 4.97 -9.67
C LYS A 27 11.25 3.74 -8.82
N LEU A 28 10.39 2.86 -9.33
CA LEU A 28 10.11 1.58 -8.70
C LEU A 28 10.82 0.44 -9.43
N HIS A 29 11.32 -0.49 -8.62
CA HIS A 29 11.69 -1.82 -9.07
C HIS A 29 10.53 -2.77 -8.75
N VAL A 30 9.97 -3.40 -9.78
CA VAL A 30 8.76 -4.23 -9.66
C VAL A 30 9.05 -5.65 -10.11
N LEU A 31 8.76 -6.61 -9.23
CA LEU A 31 8.88 -8.04 -9.50
C LEU A 31 7.48 -8.68 -9.50
N CYS A 32 7.07 -9.25 -10.64
CA CYS A 32 5.83 -9.98 -10.80
C CYS A 32 6.17 -11.45 -11.07
N THR A 33 5.92 -12.33 -10.11
CA THR A 33 6.42 -13.72 -10.15
C THR A 33 5.37 -14.71 -9.64
N SER A 34 5.35 -15.89 -10.22
CA SER A 34 4.63 -17.05 -9.69
C SER A 34 5.52 -17.97 -8.87
N LYS A 35 6.82 -17.64 -8.72
CA LYS A 35 7.79 -18.48 -8.00
C LYS A 35 7.85 -18.05 -6.54
N GLY A 36 7.46 -18.94 -5.63
CA GLY A 36 7.50 -18.65 -4.20
C GLY A 36 8.87 -18.18 -3.69
N LYS A 37 9.96 -18.81 -4.15
CA LYS A 37 11.33 -18.41 -3.77
C LYS A 37 11.67 -16.95 -4.10
N ASP A 38 11.11 -16.41 -5.20
CA ASP A 38 11.32 -15.01 -5.58
C ASP A 38 10.55 -14.08 -4.63
N VAL A 39 9.33 -14.47 -4.24
CA VAL A 39 8.51 -13.74 -3.23
C VAL A 39 9.24 -13.71 -1.89
N ASP A 40 9.75 -14.85 -1.43
CA ASP A 40 10.51 -14.95 -0.18
C ASP A 40 11.73 -14.01 -0.18
N LYS A 41 12.50 -14.01 -1.28
CA LYS A 41 13.67 -13.14 -1.43
C LYS A 41 13.28 -11.66 -1.38
N MET A 42 12.15 -11.30 -2.00
CA MET A 42 11.64 -9.93 -1.99
C MET A 42 11.18 -9.53 -0.59
N LEU A 43 10.44 -10.38 0.11
CA LEU A 43 10.02 -10.15 1.50
C LEU A 43 11.21 -9.99 2.43
N SER A 44 12.23 -10.85 2.35
CA SER A 44 13.46 -10.70 3.15
C SER A 44 14.22 -9.40 2.82
N THR A 45 14.21 -8.95 1.57
CA THR A 45 14.79 -7.66 1.18
C THR A 45 13.99 -6.48 1.73
N PHE A 46 12.66 -6.58 1.70
CA PHE A 46 11.75 -5.59 2.25
C PHE A 46 11.93 -5.45 3.77
N ARG A 47 11.93 -6.57 4.51
CA ARG A 47 12.19 -6.60 5.97
C ARG A 47 13.53 -5.94 6.33
N ARG A 48 14.59 -6.24 5.57
CA ARG A 48 15.91 -5.61 5.74
C ARG A 48 15.85 -4.08 5.53
N LYS A 49 15.09 -3.59 4.56
CA LYS A 49 14.92 -2.15 4.33
C LYS A 49 14.12 -1.46 5.44
N LEU A 50 13.20 -2.18 6.09
CA LEU A 50 12.40 -1.68 7.21
C LEU A 50 13.08 -1.81 8.58
N GLY A 51 14.29 -2.36 8.67
CA GLY A 51 15.08 -2.39 9.91
C GLY A 51 14.88 -3.62 10.82
N GLY A 52 14.22 -4.70 10.38
CA GLY A 52 13.99 -5.92 11.18
C GLY A 52 14.54 -7.21 10.53
N MET A 53 15.35 -7.94 11.31
CA MET A 53 16.15 -9.18 11.06
C MET A 53 15.97 -10.02 9.76
N PRO A 54 17.07 -10.61 9.21
CA PRO A 54 16.99 -11.50 8.06
C PRO A 54 16.41 -12.88 8.42
N VAL A 55 15.34 -13.30 7.71
CA VAL A 55 14.80 -14.67 7.77
C VAL A 55 15.25 -15.46 6.54
N LYS A 56 15.72 -16.69 6.75
CA LYS A 56 16.14 -17.66 5.71
C LYS A 56 14.94 -18.53 5.34
N LEU A 57 14.55 -18.56 4.06
CA LEU A 57 13.27 -19.13 3.62
C LEU A 57 13.44 -20.18 2.52
N VAL A 58 12.68 -21.27 2.63
CA VAL A 58 12.61 -22.37 1.68
C VAL A 58 11.15 -22.55 1.28
N ALA A 59 10.79 -22.33 0.01
CA ALA A 59 9.39 -22.49 -0.45
C ALA A 59 9.20 -23.33 -1.72
N LYS A 60 8.08 -24.05 -1.71
CA LYS A 60 7.34 -24.70 -2.80
C LYS A 60 5.88 -24.21 -2.70
N ASP A 61 5.26 -23.84 -3.82
CA ASP A 61 3.83 -23.44 -4.03
C ASP A 61 3.05 -22.80 -2.85
N ARG A 62 2.62 -21.53 -3.01
CA ARG A 62 2.13 -20.61 -1.96
C ARG A 62 3.12 -20.54 -0.79
N THR A 63 3.79 -19.41 -0.68
CA THR A 63 4.79 -19.19 0.37
C THR A 63 4.10 -19.03 1.71
N MET A 64 4.33 -19.94 2.66
CA MET A 64 3.98 -19.77 4.09
C MET A 64 4.44 -18.40 4.64
N GLU A 65 5.42 -17.78 3.99
CA GLU A 65 6.00 -16.49 4.36
C GLU A 65 5.15 -15.29 4.00
N LEU A 66 4.34 -15.40 2.94
CA LEU A 66 3.35 -14.36 2.66
C LEU A 66 2.26 -14.39 3.73
N ASP A 67 1.76 -15.58 4.09
CA ASP A 67 0.75 -15.74 5.13
C ASP A 67 1.28 -15.21 6.48
N LYS A 68 2.50 -15.59 6.87
CA LYS A 68 3.16 -15.06 8.07
C LYS A 68 3.35 -13.55 8.02
N PHE A 69 3.75 -13.00 6.87
CA PHE A 69 3.92 -11.56 6.71
C PHE A 69 2.60 -10.81 6.90
N MET A 70 1.51 -11.30 6.30
CA MET A 70 0.18 -10.70 6.38
C MET A 70 -0.42 -10.75 7.80
N MET A 71 0.00 -11.73 8.62
CA MET A 71 -0.44 -11.88 10.00
C MET A 71 0.47 -11.20 11.04
N ASN A 72 1.66 -10.75 10.64
CA ASN A 72 2.65 -10.19 11.55
C ASN A 72 2.15 -8.82 12.08
N ASP A 73 2.17 -8.67 13.40
CA ASP A 73 1.64 -7.52 14.13
C ASP A 73 2.62 -6.33 14.23
N GLU A 74 3.87 -6.51 13.84
CA GLU A 74 4.89 -5.45 13.70
C GLU A 74 4.62 -4.57 12.47
N TYR A 75 3.84 -5.06 11.49
CA TYR A 75 3.49 -4.31 10.29
C TYR A 75 2.06 -3.80 10.36
N THR A 76 1.88 -2.57 9.87
CA THR A 76 0.56 -2.00 9.59
C THR A 76 0.34 -1.94 8.09
N PHE A 77 -0.76 -2.55 7.64
CA PHE A 77 -1.13 -2.63 6.23
C PHE A 77 -2.06 -1.48 5.86
N VAL A 78 -1.61 -0.62 4.96
CA VAL A 78 -2.39 0.54 4.53
C VAL A 78 -3.09 0.23 3.22
N GLY A 79 -4.38 0.54 3.14
CA GLY A 79 -5.20 0.45 1.93
C GLY A 79 -6.15 1.63 1.78
N PHE A 80 -6.89 1.64 0.67
CA PHE A 80 -7.97 2.59 0.43
C PHE A 80 -9.25 1.81 0.12
N ALA A 81 -10.31 2.02 0.90
CA ALA A 81 -11.55 1.25 0.81
C ALA A 81 -11.31 -0.27 0.92
N ILE A 82 -10.47 -0.66 1.88
CA ILE A 82 -9.82 -1.98 1.96
C ILE A 82 -10.77 -3.13 2.34
N GLU A 83 -11.96 -2.84 2.87
CA GLU A 83 -12.91 -3.88 3.29
C GLU A 83 -13.33 -4.82 2.16
N GLY A 84 -13.44 -4.29 0.94
CA GLY A 84 -13.69 -5.10 -0.25
C GLY A 84 -12.53 -6.05 -0.55
N ASP A 85 -11.30 -5.54 -0.47
CA ASP A 85 -10.08 -6.32 -0.71
C ASP A 85 -9.89 -7.41 0.35
N LYS A 86 -10.13 -7.11 1.63
CA LYS A 86 -10.11 -8.10 2.72
C LYS A 86 -11.03 -9.27 2.45
N SER A 87 -12.25 -8.98 2.01
CA SER A 87 -13.24 -10.01 1.65
C SER A 87 -12.75 -10.89 0.50
N LYS A 88 -12.11 -10.31 -0.51
CA LYS A 88 -11.53 -11.06 -1.66
C LYS A 88 -10.29 -11.87 -1.29
N LEU A 89 -9.42 -11.34 -0.45
CA LEU A 89 -8.26 -12.05 0.08
C LEU A 89 -8.70 -13.29 0.88
N LYS A 90 -9.72 -13.14 1.73
CA LYS A 90 -10.26 -14.25 2.53
C LYS A 90 -10.81 -15.38 1.67
N VAL A 91 -11.51 -15.07 0.58
CA VAL A 91 -11.96 -16.09 -0.40
C VAL A 91 -10.77 -16.81 -1.04
N SER A 92 -9.65 -16.11 -1.20
CA SER A 92 -8.40 -16.68 -1.71
C SER A 92 -7.63 -17.45 -0.63
N GLY A 93 -8.13 -17.55 0.61
CA GLY A 93 -7.42 -18.16 1.74
C GLY A 93 -6.19 -17.37 2.18
N LEU A 94 -6.17 -16.06 1.95
CA LEU A 94 -5.21 -15.11 2.50
C LEU A 94 -5.95 -14.22 3.50
N GLU A 95 -5.41 -14.07 4.69
CA GLU A 95 -6.01 -13.22 5.72
C GLU A 95 -4.96 -12.26 6.26
N ILE A 96 -5.38 -11.01 6.47
CA ILE A 96 -4.58 -9.97 7.10
C ILE A 96 -5.03 -9.90 8.54
N ASN A 97 -4.09 -9.72 9.46
CA ASN A 97 -4.43 -9.46 10.86
C ASN A 97 -5.40 -8.26 10.96
N SER A 98 -6.60 -8.52 11.49
CA SER A 98 -7.70 -7.56 11.53
C SER A 98 -7.41 -6.29 12.34
N ASN A 99 -6.39 -6.31 13.20
CA ASN A 99 -6.05 -5.16 14.04
C ASN A 99 -4.94 -4.30 13.43
N ASN A 100 -4.36 -4.77 12.32
CA ASN A 100 -3.11 -4.27 11.78
C ASN A 100 -3.28 -3.67 10.40
N TYR A 101 -4.44 -3.07 10.13
CA TYR A 101 -4.68 -2.37 8.88
C TYR A 101 -5.23 -0.97 9.09
N ILE A 102 -4.97 -0.12 8.10
CA ILE A 102 -5.44 1.25 8.04
C ILE A 102 -6.16 1.43 6.71
N ASP A 103 -7.40 1.88 6.79
CA ASP A 103 -8.15 2.34 5.62
C ASP A 103 -8.07 3.87 5.55
N ILE A 104 -7.32 4.38 4.57
CA ILE A 104 -7.17 5.83 4.37
C ILE A 104 -8.53 6.52 4.20
N GLN A 105 -9.50 5.87 3.54
CA GLN A 105 -10.82 6.44 3.33
C GLN A 105 -11.61 6.61 4.64
N VAL A 106 -11.32 5.78 5.65
CA VAL A 106 -11.94 5.83 6.97
C VAL A 106 -11.18 6.76 7.90
N GLU A 107 -9.85 6.68 7.93
CA GLU A 107 -8.99 7.43 8.85
C GLU A 107 -8.81 8.90 8.47
N TRP A 108 -8.87 9.23 7.17
CA TRP A 108 -8.63 10.58 6.70
C TRP A 108 -9.84 11.16 5.97
N ARG A 109 -10.02 12.47 6.09
CA ARG A 109 -11.05 13.24 5.38
C ARG A 109 -10.39 14.31 4.56
N ASP A 110 -11.06 14.75 3.51
CA ASP A 110 -10.60 15.90 2.75
C ASP A 110 -10.50 17.10 3.72
N PRO A 111 -9.32 17.71 3.91
CA PRO A 111 -9.14 18.81 4.84
C PRO A 111 -9.96 20.05 4.47
N TYR A 112 -10.36 20.19 3.21
CA TYR A 112 -11.15 21.31 2.70
C TYR A 112 -12.66 21.02 2.82
N ASN A 113 -13.07 19.84 2.39
CA ASN A 113 -14.49 19.51 2.20
C ASN A 113 -15.07 18.77 3.43
N LYS A 114 -14.20 18.24 4.29
CA LYS A 114 -14.49 17.36 5.44
C LYS A 114 -15.25 16.08 5.09
N THR A 115 -15.34 15.76 3.80
CA THR A 115 -15.96 14.52 3.29
C THR A 115 -14.93 13.40 3.18
N LYS A 116 -15.41 12.18 2.99
CA LYS A 116 -14.55 11.07 2.56
C LYS A 116 -14.04 11.35 1.15
N PHE A 117 -12.85 10.84 0.84
CA PHE A 117 -12.37 10.82 -0.53
C PHE A 117 -13.12 9.77 -1.33
N ASP A 118 -13.47 10.10 -2.56
CA ASP A 118 -14.19 9.21 -3.48
C ASP A 118 -13.26 8.16 -4.09
N SER A 119 -11.98 8.51 -4.28
CA SER A 119 -10.98 7.61 -4.83
C SER A 119 -9.58 7.82 -4.26
N LEU A 120 -8.75 6.78 -4.38
CA LEU A 120 -7.32 6.88 -4.10
C LEU A 120 -6.62 7.92 -4.99
N ALA A 121 -7.10 8.14 -6.21
CA ALA A 121 -6.54 9.16 -7.10
C ALA A 121 -6.76 10.57 -6.55
N ASP A 122 -7.89 10.81 -5.87
CA ASP A 122 -8.16 12.08 -5.22
C ASP A 122 -7.24 12.29 -4.02
N VAL A 123 -7.03 11.26 -3.20
CA VAL A 123 -6.06 11.30 -2.10
C VAL A 123 -4.66 11.60 -2.63
N ALA A 124 -4.19 10.82 -3.61
CA ALA A 124 -2.86 10.95 -4.17
C ALA A 124 -2.64 12.30 -4.87
N GLY A 125 -3.66 12.78 -5.59
CA GLY A 125 -3.69 14.11 -6.21
C GLY A 125 -3.55 15.23 -5.19
N ARG A 126 -4.12 15.05 -3.99
CA ARG A 126 -4.08 16.03 -2.90
C ARG A 126 -2.80 15.96 -2.07
N MET A 127 -2.34 14.76 -1.77
CA MET A 127 -1.26 14.52 -0.79
C MET A 127 0.12 14.47 -1.44
N ILE A 128 0.23 13.90 -2.64
CA ILE A 128 1.50 13.65 -3.30
C ILE A 128 1.73 14.71 -4.37
N ASP A 129 0.91 14.70 -5.42
CA ASP A 129 1.04 15.60 -6.56
C ASP A 129 -0.22 15.55 -7.44
N ILE A 130 -0.63 16.71 -7.98
CA ILE A 130 -1.81 16.88 -8.84
C ILE A 130 -1.81 15.92 -10.04
N HIS A 131 -0.65 15.50 -10.54
CA HIS A 131 -0.50 14.55 -11.64
C HIS A 131 -1.11 13.16 -11.35
N TYR A 132 -1.34 12.82 -10.07
CA TYR A 132 -1.95 11.56 -9.69
C TYR A 132 -3.48 11.53 -9.80
N HIS A 133 -4.16 12.67 -9.95
CA HIS A 133 -5.62 12.68 -10.17
C HIS A 133 -6.05 11.84 -11.37
N ASP A 134 -5.22 11.81 -12.41
CA ASP A 134 -5.51 11.08 -13.65
C ASP A 134 -4.79 9.72 -13.71
N MET A 135 -4.16 9.25 -12.63
CA MET A 135 -3.41 8.00 -12.63
C MET A 135 -4.26 6.78 -13.01
N LYS A 136 -5.55 6.81 -12.65
CA LYS A 136 -6.52 5.77 -12.95
C LYS A 136 -6.99 5.77 -14.41
N LYS A 137 -6.89 6.91 -15.11
CA LYS A 137 -7.29 7.05 -16.52
C LYS A 137 -6.33 6.37 -17.50
N LYS A 138 -5.16 5.94 -17.03
CA LYS A 138 -4.14 5.23 -17.84
C LYS A 138 -4.54 3.79 -18.19
N ILE A 139 -5.63 3.27 -17.61
CA ILE A 139 -6.20 1.95 -17.87
C ILE A 139 -7.61 2.11 -18.44
N ASN A 140 -7.87 1.46 -19.57
CA ASN A 140 -9.21 1.35 -20.16
C ASN A 140 -10.02 0.30 -19.38
N ARG A 141 -11.06 0.75 -18.67
CA ARG A 141 -11.93 -0.13 -17.86
C ARG A 141 -12.65 -1.23 -18.64
N LYS A 142 -12.82 -1.11 -19.96
CA LYS A 142 -13.46 -2.13 -20.78
C LYS A 142 -12.44 -3.15 -21.28
N GLU A 143 -11.40 -2.66 -21.96
CA GLU A 143 -10.43 -3.52 -22.63
C GLU A 143 -9.42 -4.11 -21.66
N ASP A 144 -8.73 -3.26 -20.89
CA ASP A 144 -7.62 -3.69 -20.04
C ASP A 144 -8.10 -4.51 -18.83
N HIS A 145 -9.33 -4.31 -18.35
CA HIS A 145 -9.87 -5.10 -17.24
C HIS A 145 -10.00 -6.59 -17.56
N THR A 146 -10.23 -6.94 -18.83
CA THR A 146 -10.27 -8.34 -19.26
C THR A 146 -8.91 -9.02 -19.15
N LEU A 147 -7.82 -8.24 -19.10
CA LEU A 147 -6.46 -8.74 -19.11
C LEU A 147 -5.95 -9.19 -17.73
N TRP A 148 -6.66 -8.90 -16.64
CA TRP A 148 -6.25 -9.29 -15.28
C TRP A 148 -6.23 -10.81 -15.06
N GLY A 149 -7.00 -11.57 -15.83
CA GLY A 149 -7.02 -13.04 -15.78
C GLY A 149 -5.87 -13.72 -16.55
N PHE A 150 -5.05 -12.95 -17.28
CA PHE A 150 -4.02 -13.51 -18.14
C PHE A 150 -2.72 -13.78 -17.38
N CYS A 151 -2.05 -14.88 -17.74
CA CYS A 151 -0.73 -15.26 -17.23
C CYS A 151 0.20 -15.52 -18.41
N PRO A 152 1.34 -14.80 -18.54
CA PRO A 152 1.83 -13.77 -17.62
C PRO A 152 1.12 -12.41 -17.80
N LEU A 153 0.93 -11.67 -16.70
CA LEU A 153 0.25 -10.37 -16.69
C LEU A 153 0.96 -9.35 -17.61
N PRO A 154 0.22 -8.52 -18.40
CA PRO A 154 0.82 -7.48 -19.23
C PRO A 154 1.57 -6.42 -18.42
N ASN A 155 2.68 -5.90 -18.99
CA ASN A 155 3.50 -4.88 -18.33
C ASN A 155 2.70 -3.62 -17.94
N LYS A 156 1.69 -3.24 -18.73
CA LYS A 156 0.80 -2.12 -18.44
C LYS A 156 0.06 -2.29 -17.11
N LEU A 157 -0.49 -3.49 -16.86
CA LEU A 157 -1.19 -3.81 -15.62
C LEU A 157 -0.24 -3.96 -14.42
N ILE A 158 0.95 -4.52 -14.64
CA ILE A 158 1.99 -4.59 -13.59
C ILE A 158 2.40 -3.18 -13.15
N LYS A 159 2.67 -2.27 -14.11
CA LYS A 159 2.99 -0.87 -13.82
C LYS A 159 1.85 -0.16 -13.10
N TYR A 160 0.62 -0.39 -13.54
CA TYR A 160 -0.56 0.19 -12.90
C TYR A 160 -0.70 -0.24 -11.44
N ALA A 161 -0.62 -1.55 -11.15
CA ALA A 161 -0.67 -2.05 -9.78
C ALA A 161 0.45 -1.48 -8.90
N ALA A 162 1.66 -1.35 -9.46
CA ALA A 162 2.80 -0.79 -8.74
C ALA A 162 2.61 0.70 -8.40
N ILE A 163 2.10 1.49 -9.35
CA ILE A 163 1.76 2.90 -9.11
C ILE A 163 0.68 2.99 -8.03
N ASP A 164 -0.36 2.14 -8.11
CA ASP A 164 -1.46 2.13 -7.15
C ASP A 164 -0.96 1.89 -5.72
N ALA A 165 -0.17 0.83 -5.53
CA ALA A 165 0.44 0.50 -4.24
C ALA A 165 1.37 1.61 -3.72
N PHE A 166 2.19 2.21 -4.59
CA PHE A 166 3.05 3.33 -4.22
C PHE A 166 2.24 4.52 -3.74
N THR A 167 1.19 4.92 -4.48
CA THR A 167 0.39 6.09 -4.12
C THR A 167 -0.37 5.90 -2.82
N THR A 168 -0.81 4.67 -2.50
CA THR A 168 -1.38 4.36 -1.18
C THR A 168 -0.37 4.55 -0.07
N TYR A 169 0.81 3.93 -0.20
CA TYR A 169 1.88 4.03 0.80
C TYR A 169 2.30 5.48 1.04
N GLU A 170 2.59 6.19 -0.05
CA GLU A 170 3.13 7.54 0.03
C GLU A 170 2.11 8.55 0.55
N SER A 171 0.84 8.40 0.16
CA SER A 171 -0.24 9.23 0.72
C SER A 171 -0.35 9.04 2.22
N TRP A 172 -0.32 7.81 2.71
CA TRP A 172 -0.40 7.55 4.14
C TRP A 172 0.84 8.02 4.90
N ARG A 173 2.04 7.85 4.33
CA ARG A 173 3.29 8.36 4.92
C ARG A 173 3.18 9.87 5.20
N ILE A 174 2.72 10.64 4.21
CA ILE A 174 2.53 12.09 4.32
C ILE A 174 1.44 12.41 5.36
N ILE A 175 0.30 11.74 5.31
CA ILE A 175 -0.80 11.92 6.28
C ILE A 175 -0.30 11.64 7.71
N TYR A 176 0.42 10.55 7.91
CA TYR A 176 0.97 10.14 9.19
C TYR A 176 1.95 11.18 9.74
N ASP A 177 2.88 11.67 8.90
CA ASP A 177 3.84 12.71 9.28
C ASP A 177 3.11 14.00 9.72
N VAL A 178 2.03 14.38 9.02
CA VAL A 178 1.18 15.53 9.38
C VAL A 178 0.49 15.31 10.73
N ILE A 179 -0.14 14.15 10.95
CA ILE A 179 -0.81 13.81 12.22
C ILE A 179 0.19 13.89 13.38
N MET A 180 1.34 13.24 13.23
CA MET A 180 2.39 13.20 14.24
C MET A 180 2.94 14.59 14.56
N GLY A 181 3.16 15.41 13.53
CA GLY A 181 3.61 16.81 13.69
C GLY A 181 2.59 17.66 14.44
N LEU A 182 1.30 17.55 14.09
CA LEU A 182 0.22 18.27 14.76
C LEU A 182 0.09 17.88 16.23
N ASP A 183 0.19 16.58 16.53
CA ASP A 183 0.07 16.11 17.92
C ASP A 183 1.26 16.53 18.78
N LYS A 184 2.46 16.58 18.21
CA LYS A 184 3.62 17.16 18.89
C LYS A 184 3.40 18.65 19.21
N ALA A 185 2.94 19.43 18.24
CA ALA A 185 2.66 20.85 18.44
C ALA A 185 1.59 21.12 19.50
N LYS A 186 0.54 20.28 19.59
CA LYS A 186 -0.48 20.37 20.64
C LYS A 186 0.12 20.14 22.04
N ARG A 187 0.92 19.08 22.22
CA ARG A 187 1.58 18.77 23.51
C ARG A 187 2.45 19.93 23.97
N ASP A 188 3.28 20.47 23.07
CA ASP A 188 4.19 21.57 23.40
C ASP A 188 3.40 22.83 23.83
N LYS A 189 2.26 23.12 23.17
CA LYS A 189 1.38 24.23 23.54
C LYS A 189 0.73 24.04 24.92
N GLU A 190 0.35 22.81 25.27
CA GLU A 190 -0.21 22.49 26.59
C GLU A 190 0.83 22.61 27.70
N GLU A 191 2.07 22.16 27.46
CA GLU A 191 3.18 22.31 28.41
C GLU A 191 3.50 23.79 28.66
N MET A 192 3.52 24.62 27.62
CA MET A 192 3.73 26.07 27.76
C MET A 192 2.61 26.73 28.59
N LYS A 193 1.35 26.34 28.38
CA LYS A 193 0.24 26.83 29.21
C LYS A 193 0.39 26.42 30.68
N LYS A 194 0.83 25.19 30.97
CA LYS A 194 1.08 24.72 32.35
C LYS A 194 2.19 25.53 33.03
N LYS A 195 3.30 25.78 32.32
CA LYS A 195 4.41 26.61 32.82
C LYS A 195 3.95 28.04 33.13
N ASN A 196 3.20 28.66 32.22
CA ASN A 196 2.70 30.03 32.43
C ASN A 196 1.73 30.13 33.62
N LYS A 197 0.86 29.14 33.83
CA LYS A 197 -0.02 29.09 35.01
C LYS A 197 0.77 28.93 36.32
N ALA A 198 1.81 28.11 36.33
CA ALA A 198 2.66 27.93 37.50
C ALA A 198 3.38 29.24 37.87
N VAL A 199 3.94 29.97 36.90
CA VAL A 199 4.61 31.26 37.13
C VAL A 199 3.68 32.30 37.74
N ILE A 200 2.41 32.36 37.31
CA ILE A 200 1.42 33.29 37.85
C ILE A 200 1.07 32.95 39.31
N GLN A 201 1.06 31.68 39.70
CA GLN A 201 0.77 31.25 41.08
C GLN A 201 1.89 31.59 42.08
N TYR A 202 3.14 31.74 41.64
CA TYR A 202 4.26 32.11 42.52
C TYR A 202 4.42 33.63 42.72
N ASN A 203 3.70 34.45 41.95
CA ASN A 203 3.80 35.92 41.99
C ASN A 203 2.61 36.59 42.71
N ASN A 204 1.71 35.82 43.32
CA ASN A 204 0.59 36.27 44.17
C ASN A 204 0.78 35.72 45.59
#